data_AF-A0A8J7ZEL1-F1
#
_entry.id   AF-A0A8J7ZEL1-F1
#
_cell.length_a   1.000
_cell.length_b   1.000
_cell.length_c   1.000
_cell.angle_alpha   90.00
_cell.angle_beta   90.00
_cell.angle_gamma   90.00
#
_symmetry.space_group_name_H-M   'P 1'
#
loop_
_entity.id
_entity.type
_entity.pdbx_description
1 polymer ?
#
loop_
_entity_poly.entity_id
_entity_poly.type
_entity_poly.pdbx_seq_one_letter_code
_entity_poly.pdbx_strand_id
1 'polypeptide(L)'
;MEPWQIFIIVFGVILLIIIIILARNKSKKKKPTKTVQTYLNFGDFVSAGRIYLRQKNEAQAVELYFRTPPEKRPQFESMVIQQLGQQGAQLFWIKAGRRFERLDDEKARISFLLAGAYFDAVKMYIDKNDNTNAIELVKHIPVNYQESTVRRLSQYSFNRGKYHVAADLLKAIGFVDEADAILAVGAHDYQAIERPEVAANMYDSVGRQDLVGESQEQRGERALAEGRIQEAKSAFEQAVKAYDESSQPKDALRVEERLKKFDLLDKFREYAASGNADAAEDMIDQISNHFPRIAISDLYAEIAAVLERSGKPSESVTYYDKAADSTNNPVKRQGYVNALRRIGSQIASQTSKGEVVADKDLDDNCSVCKMKIRKGSTFVECPHCKKPAHYSHLVEWIKVQGSCPNCNKRLKVEDFLSA
;
A
#
# COMPACT_ATOMS: atom_id res chain seq x y z
N MET A 1 68.26 12.67 -49.87
CA MET A 1 68.65 11.80 -48.74
C MET A 1 69.73 10.89 -49.27
N GLU A 2 70.91 10.95 -48.66
CA GLU A 2 72.00 10.05 -49.04
C GLU A 2 71.60 8.60 -48.73
N PRO A 3 71.99 7.60 -49.55
CA PRO A 3 71.59 6.20 -49.37
C PRO A 3 71.86 5.64 -47.96
N TRP A 4 72.92 6.12 -47.30
CA TRP A 4 73.27 5.71 -45.94
C TRP A 4 72.29 6.23 -44.87
N GLN A 5 71.62 7.37 -45.08
CA GLN A 5 70.62 7.91 -44.16
C GLN A 5 69.33 7.08 -44.18
N ILE A 6 68.90 6.63 -45.36
CA ILE A 6 67.76 5.74 -45.52
C ILE A 6 68.03 4.41 -44.80
N PHE A 7 69.25 3.88 -44.91
CA PHE A 7 69.66 2.65 -44.24
C PHE A 7 69.57 2.76 -42.71
N ILE A 8 70.05 3.86 -42.11
CA ILE A 8 69.99 4.08 -40.66
C ILE A 8 68.55 4.16 -40.16
N ILE A 9 67.67 4.86 -40.89
CA ILE A 9 66.25 4.99 -40.50
C ILE A 9 65.54 3.63 -40.58
N VAL A 10 65.72 2.88 -41.68
CA VAL A 10 65.10 1.56 -41.84
C VAL A 10 65.62 0.59 -40.79
N PHE A 11 66.93 0.56 -40.54
CA PHE A 11 67.53 -0.29 -39.53
C PHE A 11 67.04 0.07 -38.12
N GLY A 12 66.94 1.36 -37.79
CA GLY A 12 66.41 1.84 -36.51
C GLY A 12 64.96 1.42 -36.27
N VAL A 13 64.10 1.52 -37.29
CA VAL A 13 62.69 1.08 -37.20
C VAL A 13 62.60 -0.44 -37.03
N ILE A 14 63.39 -1.22 -37.77
CA ILE A 14 63.41 -2.68 -37.63
C ILE A 14 63.86 -3.08 -36.22
N LEU A 15 64.90 -2.44 -35.69
CA LEU A 15 65.44 -2.73 -34.36
C LEU A 15 64.44 -2.36 -33.26
N LEU A 16 63.70 -1.25 -33.41
CA LEU A 16 62.61 -0.86 -32.52
C LEU A 16 61.44 -1.85 -32.55
N ILE A 17 61.05 -2.34 -33.73
CA ILE A 17 60.02 -3.37 -33.88
C ILE A 17 60.46 -4.68 -33.20
N ILE A 18 61.72 -5.09 -33.37
CA ILE A 18 62.29 -6.28 -32.72
C ILE A 18 62.26 -6.11 -31.19
N ILE A 19 62.63 -4.93 -30.66
CA ILE A 19 62.56 -4.65 -29.21
C ILE A 19 61.11 -4.72 -28.71
N ILE A 20 60.14 -4.16 -29.45
CA ILE A 20 58.72 -4.23 -29.07
C ILE A 20 58.21 -5.67 -29.11
N ILE A 21 58.60 -6.47 -30.10
CA ILE A 21 58.23 -7.89 -30.21
C ILE A 21 58.85 -8.68 -29.04
N LEU A 22 60.13 -8.49 -28.74
CA LEU A 22 60.82 -9.15 -27.64
C LEU A 22 60.26 -8.74 -26.27
N ALA A 23 59.90 -7.46 -26.10
CA ALA A 23 59.25 -6.96 -24.89
C ALA A 23 57.83 -7.54 -24.72
N ARG A 24 57.05 -7.65 -25.82
CA ARG A 24 55.74 -8.32 -25.81
C ARG A 24 55.88 -9.81 -25.51
N ASN A 25 56.91 -10.49 -26.03
CA ASN A 25 57.09 -11.93 -25.86
C ASN A 25 57.56 -12.33 -24.44
N LYS A 26 58.31 -11.46 -23.74
CA LYS A 26 58.70 -11.70 -22.32
C LYS A 26 57.50 -11.73 -21.36
N SER A 27 56.34 -11.20 -21.73
CA SER A 27 55.13 -11.27 -20.89
C SER A 27 54.39 -12.62 -20.96
N LYS A 28 54.72 -13.48 -21.96
CA LYS A 28 54.21 -14.85 -22.04
C LYS A 28 55.15 -15.85 -21.37
N LYS A 29 55.66 -15.55 -20.17
CA LYS A 29 56.12 -16.64 -19.28
C LYS A 29 54.92 -17.56 -19.13
N LYS A 30 55.02 -18.80 -19.62
CA LYS A 30 54.07 -19.88 -19.33
C LYS A 30 53.92 -19.91 -17.82
N LYS A 31 52.88 -19.24 -17.29
CA LYS A 31 52.54 -19.33 -15.88
C LYS A 31 52.46 -20.83 -15.62
N PRO A 32 53.12 -21.36 -14.59
CA PRO A 32 53.03 -22.78 -14.29
C PRO A 32 51.58 -23.10 -13.94
N THR A 33 50.79 -23.37 -14.97
CA THR A 33 49.56 -24.14 -14.92
C THR A 33 49.98 -25.59 -14.68
N LYS A 34 50.64 -25.86 -13.54
CA LYS A 34 50.14 -26.97 -12.75
C LYS A 34 48.73 -26.52 -12.39
N THR A 35 47.80 -26.94 -13.24
CA THR A 35 46.50 -26.29 -13.40
C THR A 35 45.83 -26.26 -12.05
N VAL A 36 45.17 -25.17 -11.70
CA VAL A 36 44.28 -25.14 -10.51
C VAL A 36 43.41 -26.41 -10.51
N GLN A 37 42.96 -26.82 -11.70
CA GLN A 37 42.27 -28.09 -11.94
C GLN A 37 42.98 -29.34 -11.39
N THR A 38 44.31 -29.43 -11.47
CA THR A 38 45.06 -30.56 -10.90
C THR A 38 44.85 -30.63 -9.40
N TYR A 39 44.98 -29.51 -8.68
CA TYR A 39 44.74 -29.48 -7.24
C TYR A 39 43.27 -29.73 -6.90
N LEU A 40 42.34 -29.20 -7.70
CA LEU A 40 40.91 -29.49 -7.53
C LEU A 40 40.60 -30.98 -7.72
N ASN A 41 41.21 -31.64 -8.70
CA ASN A 41 41.04 -33.07 -8.96
C ASN A 41 41.57 -33.93 -7.80
N PHE A 42 42.59 -33.47 -7.08
CA PHE A 42 43.11 -34.11 -5.87
C PHE A 42 42.39 -33.67 -4.58
N GLY A 43 41.37 -32.80 -4.68
CA GLY A 43 40.66 -32.26 -3.52
C GLY A 43 41.50 -31.34 -2.62
N ASP A 44 42.57 -30.76 -3.16
CA ASP A 44 43.44 -29.78 -2.48
C ASP A 44 42.97 -28.34 -2.79
N PHE A 45 41.85 -27.99 -2.17
CA PHE A 45 41.23 -26.67 -2.30
C PHE A 45 42.13 -25.53 -1.81
N VAL A 46 42.98 -25.79 -0.80
CA VAL A 46 43.84 -24.77 -0.19
C VAL A 46 44.95 -24.35 -1.15
N SER A 47 45.63 -25.31 -1.80
CA SER A 47 46.65 -25.00 -2.80
C SER A 47 46.06 -24.33 -4.04
N ALA A 48 44.89 -24.76 -4.48
CA ALA A 48 44.13 -24.09 -5.56
C ALA A 48 43.80 -22.63 -5.20
N GLY A 49 43.28 -22.39 -3.99
CA GLY A 49 42.97 -21.04 -3.50
C GLY A 49 44.21 -20.14 -3.44
N ARG A 50 45.34 -20.67 -2.97
CA ARG A 50 46.63 -19.95 -2.95
C ARG A 50 47.05 -19.50 -4.34
N ILE A 51 46.83 -20.32 -5.37
CA ILE A 51 47.12 -19.96 -6.77
C ILE A 51 46.20 -18.82 -7.23
N TYR A 52 44.91 -18.87 -6.93
CA TYR A 52 43.98 -17.79 -7.29
C TYR A 52 44.35 -16.46 -6.63
N LEU A 53 44.70 -16.46 -5.33
CA LEU A 53 45.12 -15.25 -4.63
C LEU A 53 46.42 -14.67 -5.21
N ARG A 54 47.43 -15.51 -5.51
CA ARG A 54 48.68 -15.05 -6.17
C ARG A 54 48.43 -14.47 -7.57
N GLN A 55 47.40 -14.95 -8.26
CA GLN A 55 46.96 -14.41 -9.55
C GLN A 55 46.07 -13.16 -9.42
N LYS A 56 45.81 -12.69 -8.20
CA LYS A 56 44.85 -11.61 -7.88
C LYS A 56 43.43 -11.89 -8.39
N ASN A 57 43.08 -13.17 -8.53
CA ASN A 57 41.73 -13.59 -8.91
C ASN A 57 40.90 -13.85 -7.65
N GLU A 58 40.65 -12.78 -6.89
CA GLU A 58 39.91 -12.84 -5.61
C GLU A 58 38.53 -13.49 -5.81
N ALA A 59 37.86 -13.16 -6.92
CA ALA A 59 36.56 -13.71 -7.29
C ALA A 59 36.54 -15.24 -7.33
N GLN A 60 37.50 -15.88 -7.98
CA GLN A 60 37.57 -17.34 -8.06
C GLN A 60 38.05 -17.98 -6.76
N ALA A 61 38.92 -17.30 -5.98
CA ALA A 61 39.32 -17.77 -4.67
C ALA A 61 38.12 -17.84 -3.70
N VAL A 62 37.25 -16.83 -3.72
CA VAL A 62 36.03 -16.80 -2.91
C VAL A 62 35.04 -17.90 -3.32
N GLU A 63 34.78 -18.06 -4.62
CA GLU A 63 33.92 -19.16 -5.09
C GLU A 63 34.46 -20.53 -4.70
N LEU A 64 35.78 -20.68 -4.73
CA LEU A 64 36.43 -21.90 -4.31
C LEU A 64 36.26 -22.17 -2.81
N TYR A 65 36.29 -21.13 -1.96
CA TYR A 65 36.01 -21.28 -0.53
C TYR A 65 34.63 -21.88 -0.28
N PHE A 66 33.58 -21.38 -0.95
CA PHE A 66 32.22 -21.90 -0.76
C PHE A 66 32.03 -23.33 -1.31
N ARG A 67 32.85 -23.74 -2.28
CA ARG A 67 32.92 -25.13 -2.75
C ARG A 67 33.81 -26.03 -1.89
N THR A 68 34.59 -25.46 -0.97
CA THR A 68 35.49 -26.23 -0.11
C THR A 68 34.68 -26.95 0.96
N PRO A 69 34.91 -28.26 1.18
CA PRO A 69 34.26 -29.03 2.23
C PRO A 69 34.42 -28.35 3.60
N PRO A 70 33.39 -28.35 4.48
CA PRO A 70 33.41 -27.64 5.75
C PRO A 70 34.65 -27.91 6.62
N GLU A 71 35.10 -29.16 6.67
CA GLU A 71 36.27 -29.60 7.44
C GLU A 71 37.60 -29.02 6.93
N LYS A 72 37.64 -28.54 5.69
CA LYS A 72 38.83 -27.90 5.08
C LYS A 72 38.77 -26.37 5.09
N ARG A 73 37.63 -25.76 5.44
CA ARG A 73 37.47 -24.29 5.45
C ARG A 73 38.43 -23.57 6.42
N PRO A 74 38.68 -24.04 7.65
CA PRO A 74 39.64 -23.38 8.56
C PRO A 74 41.06 -23.32 7.99
N GLN A 75 41.48 -24.35 7.24
CA GLN A 75 42.78 -24.37 6.57
C GLN A 75 42.83 -23.35 5.42
N PHE A 76 41.73 -23.21 4.68
CA PHE A 76 41.59 -22.21 3.63
C PHE A 76 41.64 -20.78 4.21
N GLU A 77 40.93 -20.52 5.29
CA GLU A 77 40.92 -19.24 6.01
C GLU A 77 42.31 -18.86 6.52
N SER A 78 43.00 -19.81 7.17
CA SER A 78 44.38 -19.64 7.63
C SER A 78 45.33 -19.33 6.47
N MET A 79 45.12 -19.98 5.31
CA MET A 79 45.89 -19.70 4.09
C MET A 79 45.64 -18.29 3.56
N VAL A 80 44.39 -17.80 3.56
CA VAL A 80 44.05 -16.42 3.15
C VAL A 80 44.81 -15.42 4.04
N ILE A 81 44.76 -15.60 5.36
CA ILE A 81 45.49 -14.76 6.33
C ILE A 81 47.00 -14.82 6.08
N GLN A 82 47.56 -16.01 5.86
CA GLN A 82 48.99 -16.17 5.58
C GLN A 82 49.42 -15.48 4.28
N GLN A 83 48.58 -15.50 3.23
CA GLN A 83 48.92 -14.90 1.94
C GLN A 83 48.72 -13.38 1.90
N LEU A 84 47.71 -12.86 2.61
CA LEU A 84 47.29 -11.45 2.51
C LEU A 84 47.60 -10.62 3.76
N GLY A 85 47.99 -11.25 4.87
CA GLY A 85 48.01 -10.64 6.19
C GLY A 85 46.60 -10.46 6.77
N GLN A 86 46.52 -10.08 8.06
CA GLN A 86 45.25 -9.90 8.78
C GLN A 86 44.33 -8.85 8.11
N GLN A 87 44.86 -7.64 7.86
CA GLN A 87 44.11 -6.57 7.22
C GLN A 87 43.72 -6.91 5.77
N GLY A 88 44.62 -7.56 5.01
CA GLY A 88 44.34 -7.97 3.65
C GLY A 88 43.25 -9.05 3.56
N ALA A 89 43.27 -10.02 4.48
CA ALA A 89 42.22 -11.04 4.60
C ALA A 89 40.87 -10.42 4.97
N GLN A 90 40.84 -9.48 5.91
CA GLN A 90 39.64 -8.74 6.26
C GLN A 90 39.04 -8.03 5.04
N LEU A 91 39.83 -7.25 4.30
CA LEU A 91 39.37 -6.55 3.10
C LEU A 91 38.91 -7.51 2.00
N PHE A 92 39.61 -8.64 1.84
CA PHE A 92 39.22 -9.70 0.91
C PHE A 92 37.82 -10.22 1.20
N TRP A 93 37.52 -10.53 2.47
CA TRP A 93 36.21 -11.03 2.87
C TRP A 93 35.11 -9.95 2.86
N ILE A 94 35.41 -8.68 3.16
CA ILE A 94 34.44 -7.57 2.99
C ILE A 94 34.03 -7.43 1.52
N LYS A 95 34.98 -7.47 0.59
CA LYS A 95 34.68 -7.41 -0.85
C LYS A 95 33.83 -8.60 -1.30
N ALA A 96 34.14 -9.80 -0.78
CA ALA A 96 33.35 -11.00 -1.03
C ALA A 96 31.90 -10.83 -0.53
N GLY A 97 31.71 -10.33 0.70
CA GLY A 97 30.39 -10.05 1.27
C GLY A 97 29.57 -9.12 0.40
N ARG A 98 30.12 -7.96 0.03
CA ARG A 98 29.46 -6.99 -0.87
C ARG A 98 29.12 -7.54 -2.24
N ARG A 99 29.93 -8.48 -2.75
CA ARG A 99 29.68 -9.13 -4.04
C ARG A 99 28.45 -10.05 -3.97
N PHE A 100 28.32 -10.81 -2.88
CA PHE A 100 27.20 -11.73 -2.69
C PHE A 100 25.95 -11.09 -2.10
N GLU A 101 26.04 -9.88 -1.54
CA GLU A 101 24.92 -9.17 -0.93
C GLU A 101 23.65 -9.13 -1.79
N ARG A 102 23.78 -9.13 -3.13
CA ARG A 102 22.66 -9.15 -4.07
C ARG A 102 22.36 -10.52 -4.70
N LEU A 103 23.23 -11.50 -4.50
CA LEU A 103 23.21 -12.79 -5.20
C LEU A 103 22.85 -13.96 -4.28
N ASP A 104 23.38 -13.95 -3.05
CA ASP A 104 23.36 -15.09 -2.13
C ASP A 104 23.60 -14.60 -0.70
N ASP A 105 22.51 -14.45 0.05
CA ASP A 105 22.50 -13.85 1.40
C ASP A 105 23.35 -14.63 2.40
N GLU A 106 23.34 -15.96 2.29
CA GLU A 106 24.10 -16.82 3.19
C GLU A 106 25.61 -16.66 2.94
N LYS A 107 26.04 -16.64 1.67
CA LYS A 107 27.45 -16.40 1.33
C LYS A 107 27.89 -14.99 1.72
N ALA A 108 27.03 -13.99 1.54
CA ALA A 108 27.31 -12.63 1.98
C ALA A 108 27.52 -12.57 3.49
N ARG A 109 26.59 -13.16 4.27
CA ARG A 109 26.67 -13.29 5.73
C ARG A 109 27.97 -13.95 6.17
N ILE A 110 28.28 -15.14 5.64
CA ILE A 110 29.51 -15.87 6.00
C ILE A 110 30.75 -15.02 5.70
N SER A 111 30.78 -14.37 4.53
CA SER A 111 31.91 -13.52 4.14
C SER A 111 32.10 -12.34 5.10
N PHE A 112 31.04 -11.63 5.48
CA PHE A 112 31.16 -10.54 6.45
C PHE A 112 31.57 -11.02 7.84
N LEU A 113 31.09 -12.19 8.29
CA LEU A 113 31.51 -12.78 9.56
C LEU A 113 32.99 -13.17 9.57
N LEU A 114 33.49 -13.78 8.49
CA LEU A 114 34.92 -14.09 8.32
C LEU A 114 35.80 -12.82 8.33
N ALA A 115 35.26 -11.69 7.88
CA ALA A 115 35.95 -10.40 7.94
C ALA A 115 35.91 -9.73 9.32
N GLY A 116 35.14 -10.25 10.28
CA GLY A 116 34.79 -9.52 11.50
C GLY A 116 33.97 -8.25 11.23
N ALA A 117 33.35 -8.14 10.05
CA ALA A 117 32.55 -7.00 9.62
C ALA A 117 31.08 -7.15 10.08
N TYR A 118 30.88 -7.33 11.39
CA TYR A 118 29.57 -7.64 11.98
C TYR A 118 28.52 -6.58 11.66
N PHE A 119 28.90 -5.29 11.66
CA PHE A 119 28.01 -4.21 11.31
C PHE A 119 27.46 -4.37 9.88
N ASP A 120 28.30 -4.65 8.89
CA ASP A 120 27.87 -4.85 7.50
C ASP A 120 26.97 -6.09 7.36
N ALA A 121 27.27 -7.16 8.10
CA ALA A 121 26.45 -8.38 8.12
C ALA A 121 25.01 -8.10 8.60
N VAL A 122 24.85 -7.44 9.76
CA VAL A 122 23.51 -7.11 10.30
C VAL A 122 22.82 -6.06 9.43
N LYS A 123 23.56 -5.02 9.02
CA LYS A 123 23.06 -3.95 8.15
C LYS A 123 22.41 -4.47 6.87
N MET A 124 23.02 -5.48 6.24
CA MET A 124 22.46 -6.10 5.03
C MET A 124 21.03 -6.62 5.26
N TYR A 125 20.80 -7.34 6.35
CA TYR A 125 19.47 -7.88 6.67
C TYR A 125 18.49 -6.78 7.08
N ILE A 126 18.95 -5.75 7.81
CA ILE A 126 18.15 -4.55 8.07
C ILE A 126 17.70 -3.92 6.74
N ASP A 127 18.60 -3.75 5.78
CA ASP A 127 18.30 -3.14 4.48
C ASP A 127 17.26 -3.95 3.68
N LYS A 128 17.24 -5.28 3.86
CA LYS A 128 16.29 -6.21 3.24
C LYS A 128 14.97 -6.40 4.01
N ASN A 129 14.78 -5.72 5.14
CA ASN A 129 13.63 -5.91 6.05
C ASN A 129 13.54 -7.33 6.64
N ASP A 130 14.67 -8.02 6.79
CA ASP A 130 14.74 -9.34 7.42
C ASP A 130 15.20 -9.19 8.88
N ASN A 131 14.25 -8.79 9.72
CA ASN A 131 14.52 -8.44 11.11
C ASN A 131 14.98 -9.65 11.92
N THR A 132 14.44 -10.83 11.63
CA THR A 132 14.76 -12.08 12.34
C THR A 132 16.24 -12.41 12.19
N ASN A 133 16.76 -12.43 10.96
CA ASN A 133 18.18 -12.69 10.72
C ASN A 133 19.08 -11.54 11.22
N ALA A 134 18.61 -10.29 11.15
CA ALA A 134 19.34 -9.15 11.71
C ALA A 134 19.55 -9.29 13.23
N ILE A 135 18.50 -9.66 13.97
CA ILE A 135 18.53 -9.86 15.43
C ILE A 135 19.35 -11.09 15.80
N GLU A 136 19.20 -12.21 15.08
CA GLU A 136 19.96 -13.43 15.34
C GLU A 136 21.47 -13.17 15.27
N LEU A 137 21.91 -12.40 14.28
CA LEU A 137 23.32 -12.08 14.07
C LEU A 137 23.97 -11.29 15.20
N VAL A 138 23.20 -10.62 16.06
CA VAL A 138 23.73 -9.91 17.24
C VAL A 138 24.46 -10.85 18.19
N LYS A 139 24.06 -12.13 18.24
CA LYS A 139 24.69 -13.17 19.08
C LYS A 139 26.11 -13.54 18.62
N HIS A 140 26.43 -13.27 17.35
CA HIS A 140 27.75 -13.54 16.78
C HIS A 140 28.73 -12.38 16.97
N ILE A 141 28.29 -11.22 17.47
CA ILE A 141 29.16 -10.08 17.72
C ILE A 141 29.97 -10.35 19.01
N PRO A 142 31.31 -10.22 19.00
CA PRO A 142 32.12 -10.40 20.19
C PRO A 142 31.70 -9.44 21.31
N VAL A 143 31.66 -9.93 22.54
CA VAL A 143 31.14 -9.20 23.72
C VAL A 143 31.78 -7.81 23.89
N ASN A 144 33.09 -7.70 23.66
CA ASN A 144 33.83 -6.44 23.78
C ASN A 144 33.45 -5.37 22.72
N TYR A 145 32.79 -5.77 21.63
CA TYR A 145 32.30 -4.87 20.58
C TYR A 145 30.77 -4.85 20.45
N GLN A 146 30.07 -5.73 21.18
CA GLN A 146 28.65 -5.99 21.00
C GLN A 146 27.81 -4.73 21.24
N GLU A 147 27.95 -4.10 22.41
CA GLU A 147 27.21 -2.89 22.75
C GLU A 147 27.40 -1.76 21.73
N SER A 148 28.66 -1.36 21.47
CA SER A 148 28.94 -0.25 20.55
C SER A 148 28.50 -0.51 19.11
N THR A 149 28.48 -1.78 18.68
CA THR A 149 28.03 -2.15 17.33
C THR A 149 26.51 -2.16 17.24
N VAL A 150 25.84 -2.74 18.25
CA VAL A 150 24.37 -2.77 18.32
C VAL A 150 23.80 -1.36 18.44
N ARG A 151 24.36 -0.47 19.27
CA ARG A 151 23.92 0.93 19.36
C ARG A 151 24.02 1.65 18.01
N ARG A 152 25.10 1.43 17.25
CA ARG A 152 25.24 2.00 15.89
C ARG A 152 24.23 1.41 14.90
N LEU A 153 23.94 0.11 14.98
CA LEU A 153 22.92 -0.55 14.15
C LEU A 153 21.50 -0.10 14.50
N SER A 154 21.24 0.12 15.78
CA SER A 154 19.99 0.68 16.29
C SER A 154 19.79 2.10 15.78
N GLN A 155 20.79 2.99 15.94
CA GLN A 155 20.77 4.35 15.39
C GLN A 155 20.58 4.35 13.87
N TYR A 156 21.26 3.44 13.16
CA TYR A 156 21.11 3.28 11.71
C TYR A 156 19.68 2.91 11.30
N SER A 157 19.05 1.99 12.05
CA SER A 157 17.66 1.57 11.82
C SER A 157 16.68 2.68 12.17
N PHE A 158 16.91 3.39 13.28
CA PHE A 158 16.14 4.54 13.74
C PHE A 158 16.11 5.66 12.69
N ASN A 159 17.28 6.04 12.16
CA ASN A 159 17.40 7.09 11.14
C ASN A 159 16.67 6.75 9.81
N ARG A 160 16.17 5.53 9.65
CA ARG A 160 15.40 5.07 8.49
C ARG A 160 13.94 4.79 8.80
N GLY A 161 13.45 5.22 9.97
CA GLY A 161 12.08 4.98 10.42
C GLY A 161 11.80 3.51 10.79
N LYS A 162 12.83 2.67 10.95
CA LYS A 162 12.68 1.26 11.33
C LYS A 162 12.73 1.10 12.85
N TYR A 163 11.81 1.75 13.56
CA TYR A 163 11.82 1.83 15.03
C TYR A 163 11.75 0.47 15.72
N HIS A 164 10.91 -0.47 15.24
CA HIS A 164 10.87 -1.83 15.80
C HIS A 164 12.21 -2.55 15.71
N VAL A 165 12.89 -2.48 14.54
CA VAL A 165 14.20 -3.09 14.36
C VAL A 165 15.24 -2.43 15.27
N ALA A 166 15.20 -1.11 15.38
CA ALA A 166 16.09 -0.36 16.26
C ALA A 166 15.93 -0.78 17.73
N ALA A 167 14.69 -0.96 18.18
CA ALA A 167 14.35 -1.40 19.53
C ALA A 167 14.71 -2.87 19.76
N ASP A 168 14.36 -3.78 18.84
CA ASP A 168 14.63 -5.22 18.96
C ASP A 168 16.13 -5.52 19.02
N LEU A 169 16.95 -4.76 18.28
CA LEU A 169 18.41 -4.86 18.35
C LEU A 169 18.94 -4.54 19.77
N LEU A 170 18.38 -3.53 20.44
CA LEU A 170 18.75 -3.16 21.80
C LEU A 170 18.23 -4.17 22.83
N LYS A 171 16.98 -4.64 22.66
CA LYS A 171 16.40 -5.71 23.50
C LYS A 171 17.22 -7.00 23.42
N ALA A 172 17.77 -7.32 22.24
CA ALA A 172 18.61 -8.50 22.04
C ALA A 172 19.87 -8.55 22.92
N ILE A 173 20.31 -7.40 23.47
CA ILE A 173 21.45 -7.32 24.38
C ILE A 173 21.08 -6.74 25.76
N GLY A 174 19.78 -6.66 26.08
CA GLY A 174 19.29 -6.29 27.41
C GLY A 174 19.05 -4.79 27.66
N PHE A 175 19.19 -3.91 26.66
CA PHE A 175 18.88 -2.48 26.82
C PHE A 175 17.37 -2.22 26.61
N VAL A 176 16.54 -2.71 27.53
CA VAL A 176 15.07 -2.63 27.43
C VAL A 176 14.57 -1.18 27.50
N ASP A 177 15.06 -0.39 28.45
CA ASP A 177 14.59 1.00 28.65
C ASP A 177 14.84 1.89 27.42
N GLU A 178 16.01 1.76 26.78
CA GLU A 178 16.34 2.52 25.56
C GLU A 178 15.52 2.06 24.36
N ALA A 179 15.26 0.75 24.26
CA ALA A 179 14.41 0.19 23.23
C ALA A 179 12.98 0.71 23.36
N ASP A 180 12.46 0.79 24.57
CA ASP A 180 11.13 1.32 24.85
C ASP A 180 11.05 2.83 24.58
N ALA A 181 12.12 3.59 24.87
CA ALA A 181 12.23 4.99 24.48
C ALA A 181 12.17 5.17 22.94
N ILE A 182 12.85 4.31 22.18
CA ILE A 182 12.80 4.34 20.70
C ILE A 182 11.38 4.03 20.18
N LEU A 183 10.70 3.06 20.78
CA LEU A 183 9.33 2.71 20.41
C LEU A 183 8.36 3.84 20.72
N ALA A 184 8.51 4.52 21.86
CA ALA A 184 7.71 5.70 22.21
C ALA A 184 7.92 6.86 21.23
N VAL A 185 9.16 7.11 20.79
CA VAL A 185 9.46 8.11 19.75
C VAL A 185 8.86 7.69 18.41
N GLY A 186 9.00 6.42 18.03
CA GLY A 186 8.40 5.88 16.81
C GLY A 186 6.88 6.01 16.80
N ALA A 187 6.23 5.72 17.93
CA ALA A 187 4.79 5.85 18.09
C ALA A 187 4.33 7.31 17.88
N HIS A 188 5.04 8.27 18.49
CA HIS A 188 4.78 9.69 18.30
C HIS A 188 4.95 10.12 16.83
N ASP A 189 6.01 9.67 16.15
CA ASP A 189 6.24 9.96 14.74
C ASP A 189 5.13 9.36 13.84
N TYR A 190 4.68 8.13 14.12
CA TYR A 190 3.56 7.51 13.41
C TYR A 190 2.23 8.22 13.65
N GLN A 191 2.00 8.70 14.87
CA GLN A 191 0.83 9.52 15.19
C GLN A 191 0.84 10.83 14.37
N ALA A 192 2.00 11.46 14.23
CA ALA A 192 2.17 12.70 13.47
C ALA A 192 1.91 12.55 11.95
N ILE A 193 2.22 11.38 11.37
CA ILE A 193 1.90 11.06 9.96
C ILE A 193 0.53 10.39 9.78
N GLU A 194 -0.36 10.55 10.77
CA GLU A 194 -1.71 10.02 10.79
C GLU A 194 -1.76 8.48 10.63
N ARG A 195 -0.97 7.73 11.41
CA ARG A 195 -1.09 6.26 11.50
C ARG A 195 -1.34 5.82 12.96
N PRO A 196 -2.48 6.19 13.54
CA PRO A 196 -2.78 5.93 14.94
C PRO A 196 -2.80 4.42 15.28
N GLU A 197 -3.18 3.56 14.34
CA GLU A 197 -3.15 2.11 14.55
C GLU A 197 -1.72 1.56 14.78
N VAL A 198 -0.71 2.14 14.11
CA VAL A 198 0.68 1.74 14.29
C VAL A 198 1.22 2.29 15.61
N ALA A 199 0.88 3.55 15.91
CA ALA A 199 1.27 4.21 17.16
C ALA A 199 0.69 3.47 18.39
N ALA A 200 -0.59 3.10 18.36
CA ALA A 200 -1.22 2.32 19.43
C ALA A 200 -0.47 1.00 19.72
N ASN A 201 -0.13 0.23 18.68
CA ASN A 201 0.62 -1.03 18.86
C ASN A 201 2.03 -0.79 19.44
N MET A 202 2.68 0.31 19.06
CA MET A 202 3.98 0.68 19.62
C MET A 202 3.88 1.09 21.09
N TYR A 203 2.87 1.89 21.47
CA TYR A 203 2.63 2.26 22.87
C TYR A 203 2.27 1.06 23.74
N ASP A 204 1.47 0.12 23.21
CA ASP A 204 1.11 -1.13 23.89
C ASP A 204 2.37 -1.96 24.20
N SER A 205 3.29 -2.06 23.25
CA SER A 205 4.54 -2.82 23.41
C SER A 205 5.51 -2.27 24.47
N VAL A 206 5.30 -1.03 24.91
CA VAL A 206 6.07 -0.38 25.99
C VAL A 206 5.24 -0.15 27.26
N GLY A 207 4.04 -0.76 27.34
CA GLY A 207 3.16 -0.67 28.51
C GLY A 207 2.55 0.71 28.75
N ARG A 208 2.51 1.59 27.74
CA ARG A 208 1.95 2.94 27.83
C ARG A 208 0.48 2.97 27.43
N GLN A 209 -0.36 2.29 28.21
CA GLN A 209 -1.80 2.14 27.93
C GLN A 209 -2.55 3.49 27.87
N ASP A 210 -2.04 4.53 28.54
CA ASP A 210 -2.54 5.90 28.44
C ASP A 210 -2.46 6.43 27.00
N LEU A 211 -1.31 6.22 26.35
CA LEU A 211 -1.06 6.65 24.99
C LEU A 211 -1.70 5.72 23.96
N VAL A 212 -1.90 4.42 24.29
CA VAL A 212 -2.74 3.51 23.49
C VAL A 212 -4.16 4.06 23.41
N GLY A 213 -4.73 4.47 24.56
CA GLY A 213 -6.05 5.07 24.64
C GLY A 213 -6.20 6.31 23.74
N GLU A 214 -5.25 7.26 23.86
CA GLU A 214 -5.25 8.48 23.04
C GLU A 214 -5.14 8.17 21.54
N SER A 215 -4.26 7.25 21.17
CA SER A 215 -4.06 6.87 19.77
C SER A 215 -5.31 6.19 19.18
N GLN A 216 -5.96 5.31 19.94
CA GLN A 216 -7.22 4.67 19.53
C GLN A 216 -8.37 5.67 19.45
N GLU A 217 -8.42 6.68 20.32
CA GLU A 217 -9.39 7.76 20.19
C GLU A 217 -9.18 8.55 18.89
N GLN A 218 -7.94 8.91 18.56
CA GLN A 218 -7.62 9.59 17.30
C GLN A 218 -7.96 8.74 16.08
N ARG A 219 -7.75 7.42 16.14
CA ARG A 219 -8.22 6.47 15.13
C ARG A 219 -9.75 6.51 15.00
N GLY A 220 -10.46 6.52 16.13
CA GLY A 220 -11.91 6.66 16.20
C GLY A 220 -12.40 7.94 15.53
N GLU A 221 -11.80 9.09 15.85
CA GLU A 221 -12.09 10.39 15.23
C GLU A 221 -11.92 10.37 13.72
N ARG A 222 -10.82 9.77 13.26
CA ARG A 222 -10.53 9.68 11.82
C ARG A 222 -11.54 8.79 11.12
N ALA A 223 -11.81 7.61 11.67
CA ALA A 223 -12.79 6.68 11.13
C ALA A 223 -14.19 7.34 11.07
N LEU A 224 -14.57 8.13 12.08
CA LEU A 224 -15.80 8.94 12.04
C LEU A 224 -15.79 9.96 10.90
N ALA A 225 -14.71 10.72 10.74
CA ALA A 225 -14.58 11.72 9.68
C ALA A 225 -14.66 11.12 8.26
N GLU A 226 -14.31 9.84 8.13
CA GLU A 226 -14.37 9.07 6.88
C GLU A 226 -15.67 8.26 6.74
N GLY A 227 -16.61 8.37 7.69
CA GLY A 227 -17.88 7.62 7.68
C GLY A 227 -17.75 6.12 8.03
N ARG A 228 -16.57 5.66 8.48
CA ARG A 228 -16.28 4.28 8.90
C ARG A 228 -16.78 4.02 10.34
N ILE A 229 -18.08 4.13 10.56
CA ILE A 229 -18.70 4.13 11.91
C ILE A 229 -18.37 2.88 12.74
N GLN A 230 -18.38 1.67 12.16
CA GLN A 230 -18.09 0.44 12.92
C GLN A 230 -16.63 0.37 13.38
N GLU A 231 -15.71 0.82 12.53
CA GLU A 231 -14.30 0.93 12.91
C GLU A 231 -14.09 1.99 13.98
N ALA A 232 -14.79 3.12 13.87
CA ALA A 232 -14.75 4.16 14.90
C ALA A 232 -15.22 3.62 16.25
N LYS A 233 -16.36 2.91 16.28
CA LYS A 233 -16.90 2.29 17.49
C LYS A 233 -15.89 1.33 18.12
N SER A 234 -15.33 0.42 17.32
CA SER A 234 -14.31 -0.53 17.79
C SER A 234 -13.05 0.17 18.31
N ALA A 235 -12.61 1.25 17.66
CA ALA A 235 -11.46 2.03 18.13
C ALA A 235 -11.75 2.73 19.47
N PHE A 236 -12.93 3.33 19.65
CA PHE A 236 -13.30 3.92 20.94
C PHE A 236 -13.47 2.86 22.05
N GLU A 237 -14.00 1.67 21.74
CA GLU A 237 -14.04 0.55 22.71
C GLU A 237 -12.63 0.11 23.13
N GLN A 238 -11.69 0.04 22.18
CA GLN A 238 -10.27 -0.22 22.48
C GLN A 238 -9.65 0.92 23.31
N ALA A 239 -10.04 2.17 23.06
CA ALA A 239 -9.58 3.31 23.84
C ALA A 239 -10.06 3.25 25.30
N VAL A 240 -11.34 2.94 25.54
CA VAL A 240 -11.88 2.74 26.91
C VAL A 240 -11.10 1.66 27.65
N LYS A 241 -10.91 0.50 27.01
CA LYS A 241 -10.14 -0.60 27.60
C LYS A 241 -8.72 -0.17 27.99
N ALA A 242 -8.02 0.55 27.11
CA ALA A 242 -6.67 1.03 27.39
C ALA A 242 -6.64 2.09 28.52
N TYR A 243 -7.65 2.95 28.60
CA TYR A 243 -7.78 3.91 29.71
C TYR A 243 -8.07 3.24 31.06
N ASP A 244 -8.89 2.19 31.07
CA ASP A 244 -9.12 1.38 32.28
C ASP A 244 -7.82 0.69 32.74
N GLU A 245 -7.07 0.11 31.80
CA GLU A 245 -5.79 -0.56 32.09
C GLU A 245 -4.69 0.41 32.58
N SER A 246 -4.69 1.67 32.12
CA SER A 246 -3.79 2.73 32.60
C SER A 246 -4.27 3.45 33.86
N SER A 247 -5.39 3.03 34.46
CA SER A 247 -5.99 3.71 35.62
C SER A 247 -6.33 5.18 35.35
N GLN A 248 -6.84 5.48 34.14
CA GLN A 248 -7.32 6.80 33.72
C GLN A 248 -8.87 6.84 33.64
N PRO A 249 -9.59 6.72 34.76
CA PRO A 249 -11.06 6.56 34.75
C PRO A 249 -11.82 7.77 34.20
N LYS A 250 -11.23 8.96 34.24
CA LYS A 250 -11.84 10.17 33.67
C LYS A 250 -11.90 10.11 32.14
N ASP A 251 -10.82 9.63 31.52
CA ASP A 251 -10.74 9.51 30.06
C ASP A 251 -11.57 8.32 29.57
N ALA A 252 -11.54 7.20 30.28
CA ALA A 252 -12.44 6.07 30.04
C ALA A 252 -13.92 6.52 30.04
N LEU A 253 -14.37 7.18 31.11
CA LEU A 253 -15.76 7.65 31.24
C LEU A 253 -16.14 8.63 30.12
N ARG A 254 -15.24 9.55 29.74
CA ARG A 254 -15.46 10.49 28.65
C ARG A 254 -15.68 9.77 27.31
N VAL A 255 -14.86 8.77 27.00
CA VAL A 255 -15.00 7.98 25.77
C VAL A 255 -16.24 7.07 25.83
N GLU A 256 -16.57 6.49 26.99
CA GLU A 256 -17.81 5.74 27.19
C GLU A 256 -19.07 6.59 26.97
N GLU A 257 -19.10 7.81 27.51
CA GLU A 257 -20.20 8.75 27.28
C GLU A 257 -20.38 9.06 25.79
N ARG A 258 -19.26 9.13 25.05
CA ARG A 258 -19.29 9.28 23.60
C ARG A 258 -19.76 8.02 22.88
N LEU A 259 -19.34 6.83 23.31
CA LEU A 259 -19.83 5.55 22.79
C LEU A 259 -21.35 5.41 22.97
N LYS A 260 -21.92 5.85 24.09
CA LYS A 260 -23.38 5.88 24.30
C LYS A 260 -24.12 6.73 23.25
N LYS A 261 -23.45 7.71 22.63
CA LYS A 261 -24.05 8.51 21.54
C LYS A 261 -24.09 7.76 20.21
N PHE A 262 -23.38 6.64 20.04
CA PHE A 262 -23.47 5.83 18.82
C PHE A 262 -24.87 5.23 18.64
N ASP A 263 -25.65 5.08 19.70
CA ASP A 263 -27.07 4.70 19.62
C ASP A 263 -27.88 5.65 18.70
N LEU A 264 -27.46 6.93 18.59
CA LEU A 264 -28.07 7.87 17.65
C LEU A 264 -27.77 7.49 16.20
N LEU A 265 -26.54 7.05 15.90
CA LEU A 265 -26.15 6.60 14.57
C LEU A 265 -26.82 5.27 14.20
N ASP A 266 -26.96 4.36 15.17
CA ASP A 266 -27.64 3.08 14.97
C ASP A 266 -29.14 3.30 14.70
N LYS A 267 -29.81 4.16 15.47
CA LYS A 267 -31.22 4.55 15.22
C LYS A 267 -31.41 5.28 13.89
N PHE A 268 -30.51 6.19 13.54
CA PHE A 268 -30.53 6.86 12.24
C PHE A 268 -30.49 5.87 11.08
N ARG A 269 -29.60 4.87 11.17
CA ARG A 269 -29.50 3.80 10.18
C ARG A 269 -30.73 2.92 10.14
N GLU A 270 -31.36 2.65 11.28
CA GLU A 270 -32.63 1.92 11.36
C GLU A 270 -33.75 2.68 10.65
N TYR A 271 -33.88 3.99 10.86
CA TYR A 271 -34.86 4.82 10.14
C TYR A 271 -34.57 4.88 8.64
N ALA A 272 -33.30 5.06 8.25
CA ALA A 272 -32.92 5.01 6.85
C ALA A 272 -33.29 3.65 6.24
N ALA A 273 -32.89 2.53 6.88
CA ALA A 273 -33.13 1.15 6.43
C ALA A 273 -34.61 0.80 6.30
N SER A 274 -35.45 1.30 7.20
CA SER A 274 -36.91 1.12 7.14
C SER A 274 -37.59 2.01 6.09
N GLY A 275 -36.84 2.90 5.42
CA GLY A 275 -37.36 3.83 4.43
C GLY A 275 -38.10 5.02 5.01
N ASN A 276 -37.96 5.27 6.32
CA ASN A 276 -38.47 6.46 7.01
C ASN A 276 -37.44 7.60 6.95
N ALA A 277 -37.29 8.16 5.75
CA ALA A 277 -36.26 9.15 5.46
C ALA A 277 -36.43 10.46 6.26
N ASP A 278 -37.68 10.88 6.50
CA ASP A 278 -38.00 12.07 7.29
C ASP A 278 -37.49 11.92 8.75
N ALA A 279 -37.76 10.77 9.39
CA ALA A 279 -37.27 10.52 10.74
C ALA A 279 -35.75 10.41 10.82
N ALA A 280 -35.09 9.89 9.77
CA ALA A 280 -33.64 9.88 9.68
C ALA A 280 -33.08 11.30 9.51
N GLU A 281 -33.74 12.13 8.71
CA GLU A 281 -33.37 13.54 8.49
C GLU A 281 -33.50 14.38 9.76
N ASP A 282 -34.58 14.20 10.54
CA ASP A 282 -34.79 14.89 11.82
C ASP A 282 -33.67 14.63 12.85
N MET A 283 -32.93 13.53 12.70
CA MET A 283 -31.80 13.19 13.56
C MET A 283 -30.47 13.85 13.15
N ILE A 284 -30.36 14.39 11.94
CA ILE A 284 -29.09 14.89 11.39
C ILE A 284 -28.50 16.00 12.27
N ASP A 285 -29.31 16.96 12.71
CA ASP A 285 -28.83 18.06 13.56
C ASP A 285 -28.33 17.53 14.92
N GLN A 286 -29.05 16.57 15.51
CA GLN A 286 -28.64 15.95 16.77
C GLN A 286 -27.32 15.17 16.61
N ILE A 287 -27.17 14.44 15.51
CA ILE A 287 -25.95 13.70 15.17
C ILE A 287 -24.81 14.67 14.94
N SER A 288 -25.01 15.74 14.16
CA SER A 288 -23.99 16.75 13.87
C SER A 288 -23.50 17.45 15.14
N ASN A 289 -24.38 17.68 16.11
CA ASN A 289 -24.02 18.26 17.41
C ASN A 289 -23.14 17.33 18.25
N HIS A 290 -23.38 16.02 18.21
CA HIS A 290 -22.60 15.03 18.97
C HIS A 290 -21.36 14.50 18.23
N PHE A 291 -21.37 14.55 16.90
CA PHE A 291 -20.33 14.03 16.04
C PHE A 291 -19.95 15.06 14.96
N PRO A 292 -19.36 16.21 15.35
CA PRO A 292 -19.05 17.30 14.42
C PRO A 292 -18.05 16.93 13.31
N ARG A 293 -17.36 15.78 13.44
CA ARG A 293 -16.47 15.24 12.41
C ARG A 293 -17.21 14.54 11.27
N ILE A 294 -18.44 14.06 11.50
CA ILE A 294 -19.24 13.46 10.44
C ILE A 294 -19.81 14.59 9.59
N ALA A 295 -19.51 14.59 8.29
CA ALA A 295 -20.06 15.58 7.40
C ALA A 295 -21.57 15.34 7.21
N ILE A 296 -22.38 16.40 7.35
CA ILE A 296 -23.83 16.38 7.09
C ILE A 296 -24.13 15.78 5.70
N SER A 297 -23.30 16.10 4.70
CA SER A 297 -23.42 15.53 3.35
C SER A 297 -23.35 14.00 3.32
N ASP A 298 -22.55 13.39 4.21
CA ASP A 298 -22.38 11.94 4.24
C ASP A 298 -23.61 11.26 4.86
N LEU A 299 -24.26 11.91 5.85
CA LEU A 299 -25.53 11.45 6.40
C LEU A 299 -26.64 11.48 5.35
N TYR A 300 -26.78 12.58 4.60
CA TYR A 300 -27.75 12.65 3.50
C TYR A 300 -27.46 11.61 2.41
N ALA A 301 -26.19 11.40 2.05
CA ALA A 301 -25.82 10.38 1.07
C ALA A 301 -26.14 8.95 1.55
N GLU A 302 -26.06 8.69 2.87
CA GLU A 302 -26.45 7.41 3.45
C GLU A 302 -27.96 7.16 3.34
N ILE A 303 -28.80 8.16 3.66
CA ILE A 303 -30.26 8.08 3.42
C ILE A 303 -30.54 7.79 1.94
N ALA A 304 -29.91 8.55 1.04
CA ALA A 304 -30.11 8.40 -0.40
C ALA A 304 -29.74 7.00 -0.91
N ALA A 305 -28.59 6.47 -0.49
CA ALA A 305 -28.12 5.14 -0.88
C ALA A 305 -29.03 4.02 -0.37
N VAL A 306 -29.67 4.20 0.78
CA VAL A 306 -30.65 3.23 1.29
C VAL A 306 -31.95 3.31 0.50
N LEU A 307 -32.48 4.50 0.23
CA LEU A 307 -33.69 4.68 -0.59
C LEU A 307 -33.50 4.10 -2.00
N GLU A 308 -32.33 4.30 -2.62
CA GLU A 308 -32.00 3.71 -3.92
C GLU A 308 -32.07 2.17 -3.86
N ARG A 309 -31.44 1.54 -2.85
CA ARG A 309 -31.45 0.08 -2.64
C ARG A 309 -32.84 -0.48 -2.33
N SER A 310 -33.68 0.30 -1.64
CA SER A 310 -35.06 -0.05 -1.32
C SER A 310 -36.03 0.16 -2.48
N GLY A 311 -35.54 0.48 -3.68
CA GLY A 311 -36.37 0.63 -4.88
C GLY A 311 -37.15 1.94 -4.93
N LYS A 312 -36.71 2.97 -4.20
CA LYS A 312 -37.29 4.33 -4.19
C LYS A 312 -36.33 5.35 -4.84
N PRO A 313 -35.97 5.18 -6.12
CA PRO A 313 -34.97 6.03 -6.76
C PRO A 313 -35.39 7.51 -6.82
N SER A 314 -36.69 7.80 -6.96
CA SER A 314 -37.19 9.18 -7.00
C SER A 314 -36.96 9.92 -5.68
N GLU A 315 -37.18 9.28 -4.53
CA GLU A 315 -36.90 9.88 -3.21
C GLU A 315 -35.38 10.03 -3.00
N SER A 316 -34.58 9.05 -3.46
CA SER A 316 -33.11 9.12 -3.33
C SER A 316 -32.47 10.31 -4.04
N VAL A 317 -33.06 10.81 -5.13
CA VAL A 317 -32.59 12.00 -5.86
C VAL A 317 -32.57 13.22 -4.93
N THR A 318 -33.65 13.43 -4.16
CA THR A 318 -33.75 14.57 -3.24
C THR A 318 -32.62 14.56 -2.20
N TYR A 319 -32.28 13.39 -1.67
CA TYR A 319 -31.24 13.28 -0.65
C TYR A 319 -29.82 13.37 -1.21
N TYR A 320 -29.57 12.85 -2.41
CA TYR A 320 -28.28 13.08 -3.08
C TYR A 320 -28.06 14.55 -3.46
N ASP A 321 -29.13 15.28 -3.80
CA ASP A 321 -29.10 16.72 -4.05
C ASP A 321 -28.73 17.50 -2.77
N LYS A 322 -29.45 17.22 -1.66
CA LYS A 322 -29.11 17.75 -0.33
C LYS A 322 -27.66 17.43 0.07
N ALA A 323 -27.17 16.23 -0.23
CA ALA A 323 -25.78 15.84 0.04
C ALA A 323 -24.76 16.64 -0.78
N ALA A 324 -25.05 16.92 -2.06
CA ALA A 324 -24.22 17.72 -2.95
C ALA A 324 -24.15 19.19 -2.51
N ASP A 325 -25.26 19.74 -2.04
CA ASP A 325 -25.37 21.10 -1.52
C ASP A 325 -24.70 21.26 -0.15
N SER A 326 -24.77 20.23 0.69
CA SER A 326 -24.22 20.25 2.05
C SER A 326 -22.71 20.02 2.13
N THR A 327 -22.02 19.79 1.01
CA THR A 327 -20.57 19.56 0.99
C THR A 327 -19.81 20.68 0.28
N ASN A 328 -18.72 21.13 0.90
CA ASN A 328 -17.75 22.04 0.28
C ASN A 328 -16.61 21.29 -0.44
N ASN A 329 -16.55 19.96 -0.33
CA ASN A 329 -15.52 19.17 -0.98
C ASN A 329 -15.91 18.88 -2.45
N PRO A 330 -15.17 19.41 -3.45
CA PRO A 330 -15.54 19.26 -4.86
C PRO A 330 -15.51 17.81 -5.34
N VAL A 331 -14.64 16.97 -4.77
CA VAL A 331 -14.54 15.54 -5.11
C VAL A 331 -15.78 14.80 -4.61
N LYS A 332 -16.21 15.03 -3.35
CA LYS A 332 -17.44 14.46 -2.81
C LYS A 332 -18.67 14.93 -3.59
N ARG A 333 -18.76 16.24 -3.84
CA ARG A 333 -19.85 16.83 -4.66
C ARG A 333 -19.94 16.17 -6.03
N GLN A 334 -18.82 15.99 -6.72
CA GLN A 334 -18.80 15.31 -8.02
C GLN A 334 -19.26 13.85 -7.91
N GLY A 335 -18.92 13.16 -6.81
CA GLY A 335 -19.42 11.82 -6.50
C GLY A 335 -20.95 11.78 -6.40
N TYR A 336 -21.55 12.71 -5.66
CA TYR A 336 -23.00 12.82 -5.51
C TYR A 336 -23.70 13.19 -6.83
N VAL A 337 -23.14 14.12 -7.61
CA VAL A 337 -23.65 14.47 -8.95
C VAL A 337 -23.60 13.28 -9.91
N ASN A 338 -22.57 12.45 -9.84
CA ASN A 338 -22.49 11.24 -10.64
C ASN A 338 -23.55 10.21 -10.22
N ALA A 339 -23.83 10.07 -8.91
CA ALA A 339 -24.93 9.25 -8.42
C ALA A 339 -26.29 9.76 -8.92
N LEU A 340 -26.54 11.08 -8.85
CA LEU A 340 -27.74 11.71 -9.41
C LEU A 340 -27.92 11.41 -10.90
N ARG A 341 -26.87 11.52 -11.71
CA ARG A 341 -26.93 11.21 -13.15
C ARG A 341 -27.28 9.74 -13.41
N ARG A 342 -26.69 8.83 -12.63
CA ARG A 342 -26.98 7.39 -12.71
C ARG A 342 -28.45 7.12 -12.40
N ILE A 343 -28.93 7.66 -11.27
CA ILE A 343 -30.31 7.45 -10.81
C ILE A 343 -31.30 8.09 -11.78
N GLY A 344 -31.01 9.28 -12.31
CA GLY A 344 -31.81 9.90 -13.36
C GLY A 344 -31.92 9.04 -14.62
N SER A 345 -30.83 8.38 -15.02
CA SER A 345 -30.83 7.43 -16.14
C SER A 345 -31.63 6.15 -15.82
N GLN A 346 -31.57 5.67 -14.57
CA GLN A 346 -32.36 4.55 -14.11
C GLN A 346 -33.86 4.88 -14.10
N ILE A 347 -34.24 6.05 -13.59
CA ILE A 347 -35.64 6.51 -13.60
C ILE A 347 -36.13 6.67 -15.05
N ALA A 348 -35.29 7.22 -15.94
CA ALA A 348 -35.64 7.39 -17.36
C ALA A 348 -35.77 6.06 -18.11
N SER A 349 -35.08 5.00 -17.67
CA SER A 349 -35.15 3.66 -18.29
C SER A 349 -36.21 2.76 -17.67
N GLN A 350 -36.74 3.10 -16.50
CA GLN A 350 -37.94 2.44 -15.97
C GLN A 350 -39.11 2.82 -16.87
N THR A 351 -39.46 1.91 -17.78
CA THR A 351 -40.69 2.01 -18.58
C THR A 351 -41.83 2.24 -17.62
N SER A 352 -42.50 3.38 -17.81
CA SER A 352 -43.64 3.74 -17.00
C SER A 352 -44.70 2.64 -17.10
N LYS A 353 -45.32 2.27 -15.97
CA LYS A 353 -46.42 1.28 -15.98
C LYS A 353 -47.49 1.76 -16.99
N GLY A 354 -47.83 0.93 -17.97
CA GLY A 354 -48.74 1.28 -19.08
C GLY A 354 -48.08 1.66 -20.39
N GLU A 355 -46.75 1.79 -20.42
CA GLU A 355 -46.00 2.04 -21.64
C GLU A 355 -45.81 0.76 -22.45
N VAL A 356 -46.30 0.77 -23.69
CA VAL A 356 -46.13 -0.34 -24.62
C VAL A 356 -45.08 0.06 -25.65
N VAL A 357 -44.10 -0.81 -25.89
CA VAL A 357 -43.16 -0.64 -27.00
C VAL A 357 -43.81 -1.17 -28.27
N ALA A 358 -43.91 -0.33 -29.30
CA ALA A 358 -44.49 -0.73 -30.57
C ALA A 358 -43.65 -1.84 -31.25
N ASP A 359 -44.24 -3.01 -31.48
CA ASP A 359 -43.61 -4.15 -32.15
C ASP A 359 -43.51 -3.97 -33.68
N LYS A 360 -44.37 -3.11 -34.23
CA LYS A 360 -44.44 -2.67 -35.63
C LYS A 360 -44.83 -1.19 -35.72
N ASP A 361 -44.70 -0.61 -36.91
CA ASP A 361 -45.25 0.72 -37.18
C ASP A 361 -46.78 0.67 -37.05
N LEU A 362 -47.37 1.57 -36.26
CA LEU A 362 -48.82 1.69 -36.15
C LEU A 362 -49.39 2.46 -37.33
N ASP A 363 -50.56 2.02 -37.82
CA ASP A 363 -51.28 2.70 -38.91
C ASP A 363 -51.82 4.07 -38.47
N ASP A 364 -52.17 4.20 -37.18
CA ASP A 364 -52.66 5.44 -36.58
C ASP A 364 -51.49 6.37 -36.21
N ASN A 365 -51.66 7.66 -36.50
CA ASN A 365 -50.74 8.71 -36.06
C ASN A 365 -50.96 9.02 -34.58
N CYS A 366 -49.89 9.45 -33.90
CA CYS A 366 -49.97 9.92 -32.53
C CYS A 366 -51.02 11.04 -32.39
N SER A 367 -51.97 10.88 -31.47
CA SER A 367 -53.08 11.81 -31.33
C SER A 367 -52.67 13.25 -30.98
N VAL A 368 -51.46 13.43 -30.41
CA VAL A 368 -50.90 14.74 -30.01
C VAL A 368 -50.04 15.35 -31.13
N CYS A 369 -48.90 14.74 -31.47
CA CYS A 369 -47.96 15.33 -32.44
C CYS A 369 -48.32 15.06 -33.91
N LYS A 370 -49.35 14.25 -34.18
CA LYS A 370 -49.82 13.85 -35.53
C LYS A 370 -48.79 13.11 -36.40
N MET A 371 -47.62 12.74 -35.85
CA MET A 371 -46.63 11.91 -36.53
C MET A 371 -46.93 10.42 -36.35
N LYS A 372 -46.51 9.57 -37.31
CA LYS A 372 -46.59 8.11 -37.21
C LYS A 372 -45.82 7.59 -36.00
N ILE A 373 -46.38 6.57 -35.33
CA ILE A 373 -45.70 5.85 -34.24
C ILE A 373 -44.95 4.67 -34.86
N ARG A 374 -43.62 4.75 -34.86
CA ARG A 374 -42.75 3.75 -35.48
C ARG A 374 -42.47 2.58 -34.52
N LYS A 375 -42.08 1.44 -35.09
CA LYS A 375 -41.55 0.29 -34.35
C LYS A 375 -40.42 0.72 -33.42
N GLY A 376 -40.49 0.26 -32.18
CA GLY A 376 -39.53 0.59 -31.11
C GLY A 376 -39.84 1.88 -30.36
N SER A 377 -40.73 2.74 -30.87
CA SER A 377 -41.24 3.87 -30.09
C SER A 377 -42.16 3.37 -28.98
N THR A 378 -42.16 4.08 -27.87
CA THR A 378 -43.11 3.82 -26.79
C THR A 378 -44.40 4.59 -27.01
N PHE A 379 -45.51 3.91 -26.77
CA PHE A 379 -46.85 4.46 -26.99
C PHE A 379 -47.82 4.00 -25.91
N VAL A 380 -48.94 4.70 -25.84
CA VAL A 380 -50.08 4.35 -24.99
C VAL A 380 -51.38 4.71 -25.70
N GLU A 381 -52.44 4.00 -25.39
CA GLU A 381 -53.78 4.23 -25.95
C GLU A 381 -54.68 4.93 -24.93
N CYS A 382 -55.52 5.85 -25.41
CA CYS A 382 -56.55 6.42 -24.54
C CYS A 382 -57.51 5.32 -24.06
N PRO A 383 -57.76 5.16 -22.74
CA PRO A 383 -58.64 4.11 -22.23
C PRO A 383 -60.09 4.23 -22.73
N HIS A 384 -60.51 5.43 -23.14
CA HIS A 384 -61.87 5.71 -23.59
C HIS A 384 -62.10 5.61 -25.10
N CYS A 385 -61.12 6.01 -25.92
CA CYS A 385 -61.29 6.06 -27.38
C CYS A 385 -60.27 5.21 -28.15
N LYS A 386 -59.33 4.56 -27.45
CA LYS A 386 -58.31 3.64 -27.99
C LYS A 386 -57.40 4.23 -29.06
N LYS A 387 -57.40 5.56 -29.24
CA LYS A 387 -56.44 6.21 -30.14
C LYS A 387 -55.03 6.19 -29.53
N PRO A 388 -54.01 5.74 -30.28
CA PRO A 388 -52.64 5.67 -29.77
C PRO A 388 -51.95 7.03 -29.82
N ALA A 389 -51.02 7.23 -28.92
CA ALA A 389 -50.12 8.37 -28.89
C ALA A 389 -48.75 7.95 -28.35
N HIS A 390 -47.69 8.64 -28.81
CA HIS A 390 -46.39 8.58 -28.15
C HIS A 390 -46.58 8.86 -26.66
N TYR A 391 -46.05 7.97 -25.81
CA TYR A 391 -46.30 8.02 -24.37
C TYR A 391 -45.94 9.39 -23.78
N SER A 392 -44.74 9.89 -24.08
CA SER A 392 -44.25 11.22 -23.62
C SER A 392 -45.21 12.36 -23.98
N HIS A 393 -45.66 12.43 -25.24
CA HIS A 393 -46.53 13.52 -25.70
C HIS A 393 -47.91 13.48 -25.06
N LEU A 394 -48.50 12.29 -24.87
CA LEU A 394 -49.83 12.19 -24.26
C LEU A 394 -49.78 12.49 -22.76
N VAL A 395 -48.73 12.05 -22.06
CA VAL A 395 -48.54 12.38 -20.64
C VAL A 395 -48.34 13.88 -20.42
N GLU A 396 -47.49 14.52 -21.21
CA GLU A 396 -47.32 15.99 -21.14
C GLU A 396 -48.61 16.72 -21.45
N TRP A 397 -49.35 16.29 -22.48
CA TRP A 397 -50.66 16.86 -22.81
C TRP A 397 -51.63 16.76 -21.64
N ILE A 398 -51.70 15.61 -20.97
CA ILE A 398 -52.62 15.38 -19.85
C ILE A 398 -52.21 16.20 -18.62
N LYS A 399 -50.93 16.40 -18.36
CA LYS A 399 -50.47 17.29 -17.27
C LYS A 399 -50.95 18.74 -17.46
N VAL A 400 -51.01 19.22 -18.70
CA VAL A 400 -51.41 20.60 -19.00
C VAL A 400 -52.92 20.75 -19.18
N GLN A 401 -53.55 19.84 -19.94
CA GLN A 401 -54.94 19.95 -20.38
C GLN A 401 -55.92 19.07 -19.59
N GLY A 402 -55.42 18.06 -18.87
CA GLY A 402 -56.23 17.12 -18.08
C GLY A 402 -57.23 16.28 -18.88
N SER A 403 -57.14 16.23 -20.22
CA SER A 403 -58.13 15.59 -21.09
C SER A 403 -57.53 15.01 -22.37
N CYS A 404 -58.20 14.01 -22.95
CA CYS A 404 -57.79 13.37 -24.20
C CYS A 404 -57.93 14.34 -25.40
N PRO A 405 -56.89 14.53 -26.24
CA PRO A 405 -56.96 15.42 -27.41
C PRO A 405 -57.92 14.94 -28.51
N ASN A 406 -58.39 13.69 -28.46
CA ASN A 406 -59.26 13.12 -29.48
C ASN A 406 -60.73 13.01 -29.04
N CYS A 407 -60.99 12.58 -27.80
CA CYS A 407 -62.36 12.39 -27.31
C CYS A 407 -62.78 13.38 -26.22
N ASN A 408 -61.88 14.28 -25.80
CA ASN A 408 -62.09 15.30 -24.76
C ASN A 408 -62.54 14.79 -23.39
N LYS A 409 -62.54 13.47 -23.17
CA LYS A 409 -62.76 12.89 -21.84
C LYS A 409 -61.57 13.20 -20.94
N ARG A 410 -61.87 13.48 -19.67
CA ARG A 410 -60.87 13.77 -18.64
C ARG A 410 -59.97 12.55 -18.44
N LEU A 411 -58.67 12.77 -18.41
CA LEU A 411 -57.68 11.72 -18.19
C LEU A 411 -56.77 12.13 -17.04
N LYS A 412 -56.30 11.14 -16.30
CA LYS A 412 -55.22 11.26 -15.32
C LYS A 412 -54.06 10.38 -15.77
N VAL A 413 -52.85 10.69 -15.30
CA VAL A 413 -51.66 9.88 -15.61
C VAL A 413 -51.83 8.46 -15.04
N GLU A 414 -52.53 8.34 -13.90
CA GLU A 414 -52.84 7.05 -13.29
C GLU A 414 -53.69 6.13 -14.17
N ASP A 415 -54.49 6.67 -15.10
CA ASP A 415 -55.39 5.88 -15.95
C ASP A 415 -54.63 4.93 -16.90
N PHE A 416 -53.33 5.15 -17.10
CA PHE A 416 -52.47 4.31 -17.91
C PHE A 416 -51.74 3.24 -17.09
N LEU A 417 -51.66 3.37 -15.77
CA LEU A 417 -50.92 2.44 -14.91
C LEU A 417 -51.63 1.07 -14.72
N SER A 418 -52.89 0.98 -15.14
CA SER A 418 -53.83 -0.13 -14.83
C SER A 418 -54.32 -0.94 -16.04
N ALA A 419 -53.77 -0.70 -17.22
CA ALA A 419 -54.02 -1.48 -18.44
C ALA A 419 -52.85 -2.43 -18.71
#